data_AF-A0A081NML8-F1
#
_entry.id   AF-A0A081NML8-F1
#
_cell.length_a   1.000
_cell.length_b   1.000
_cell.length_c   1.000
_cell.angle_alpha   90.00
_cell.angle_beta   90.00
_cell.angle_gamma   90.00
#
_symmetry.space_group_name_H-M   'P 1'
#
loop_
_entity.id
_entity.type
_entity.pdbx_description
1 polymer ?
#
loop_
_entity_poly.entity_id
_entity_poly.type
_entity_poly.pdbx_seq_one_letter_code
_entity_poly.pdbx_strand_id
1 'polypeptide(L)' 'MKPLYLAAIAATVLLTGCASPHIITMKDGRTIATQDAPEMNDDGFYEYETPEGSDASVNGSEVLEINEK' A
#
# COMPACT_ATOMS: atom_id res chain seq x y z
N MET A 1 6.54 -40.43 -27.08
CA MET A 1 7.25 -39.29 -27.69
C MET A 1 6.34 -38.05 -27.68
N LYS A 2 6.22 -37.35 -26.55
CA LYS A 2 5.67 -35.98 -26.44
C LYS A 2 5.99 -35.42 -25.04
N PRO A 3 7.27 -35.15 -24.71
CA PRO A 3 7.61 -34.38 -23.52
C PRO A 3 7.49 -32.89 -23.86
N LEU A 4 6.26 -32.41 -24.11
CA LEU A 4 6.03 -30.98 -24.41
C LEU A 4 5.29 -30.25 -23.29
N TYR A 5 4.79 -30.97 -22.28
CA TYR A 5 4.00 -30.39 -21.20
C TYR A 5 4.83 -29.80 -20.05
N LEU A 6 6.17 -29.92 -20.06
CA LEU A 6 7.00 -29.55 -18.91
C LEU A 6 7.55 -28.11 -18.90
N ALA A 7 7.33 -27.31 -19.96
CA ALA A 7 8.05 -26.03 -20.13
C ALA A 7 7.22 -24.75 -19.82
N ALA A 8 5.91 -24.85 -19.57
CA ALA A 8 5.04 -23.67 -19.58
C ALA A 8 4.69 -23.08 -18.20
N ILE A 9 5.15 -23.64 -17.09
CA ILE A 9 4.73 -23.22 -15.73
C ILE A 9 5.72 -22.21 -15.10
N ALA A 10 6.84 -21.89 -15.76
CA ALA A 10 7.91 -21.08 -15.16
C ALA A 10 7.75 -19.53 -15.33
N ALA A 11 6.63 -19.03 -15.84
CA ALA A 11 6.51 -17.64 -16.31
C ALA A 11 5.56 -16.73 -15.52
N THR A 12 5.11 -17.15 -14.34
CA THR A 12 4.25 -16.32 -13.49
C THR A 12 4.83 -16.24 -12.09
N VAL A 13 4.60 -15.11 -11.41
CA VAL A 13 5.09 -14.76 -10.06
C VAL A 13 6.42 -14.01 -10.05
N LEU A 14 6.45 -12.85 -10.72
CA LEU A 14 7.20 -11.69 -10.24
C LEU A 14 6.34 -10.43 -10.40
N LEU A 15 5.13 -10.42 -9.82
CA LEU A 15 4.53 -9.16 -9.42
C LEU A 15 5.16 -8.79 -8.07
N THR A 16 6.41 -8.32 -8.10
CA THR A 16 6.94 -7.55 -6.98
C THR A 16 6.24 -6.21 -7.05
N GLY A 17 5.06 -6.11 -6.44
CA GLY A 17 4.48 -4.80 -6.13
C GLY A 17 5.52 -4.08 -5.27
N CYS A 18 6.09 -3.00 -5.79
CA CYS A 18 6.95 -2.11 -5.00
C CYS A 18 6.06 -1.31 -4.04
N ALA A 19 5.34 -2.02 -3.16
CA ALA A 19 4.60 -1.40 -2.09
C ALA A 19 5.62 -0.67 -1.22
N SER A 20 5.52 0.65 -1.22
CA SER A 20 6.42 1.50 -0.46
C SER A 20 5.67 1.87 0.81
N PRO A 21 5.96 1.20 1.94
CA PRO A 21 5.22 1.45 3.17
C PRO A 21 5.49 2.86 3.67
N HIS A 22 4.42 3.56 4.07
CA HIS A 22 4.52 4.89 4.69
C HIS A 22 3.99 4.87 6.12
N ILE A 23 4.43 5.84 6.91
CA ILE A 23 3.97 6.10 8.26
C ILE A 23 3.28 7.47 8.28
N ILE A 24 1.99 7.45 8.51
CA ILE A 24 1.18 8.66 8.73
C ILE A 24 1.20 8.95 10.23
N THR A 25 1.77 10.08 10.61
CA THR A 25 1.74 10.57 11.99
C THR A 25 0.52 11.46 12.16
N MET A 26 -0.30 11.16 13.16
CA MET A 26 -1.48 11.94 13.53
C MET A 26 -1.13 13.03 14.53
N LYS A 27 -1.92 14.10 14.55
CA LYS A 27 -1.79 15.19 15.51
C LYS A 27 -1.97 14.77 16.98
N ASP A 28 -2.67 13.67 17.21
CA ASP A 28 -2.83 13.08 18.55
C ASP A 28 -1.63 12.22 19.00
N GLY A 29 -0.63 12.05 18.14
CA GLY A 29 0.57 11.23 18.39
C GLY A 29 0.46 9.76 17.99
N ARG A 30 -0.69 9.30 17.48
CA ARG A 30 -0.82 7.97 16.88
C ARG A 30 -0.12 7.92 15.54
N THR A 31 0.39 6.76 15.17
CA THR A 31 1.01 6.51 13.87
C THR A 31 0.29 5.38 13.15
N ILE A 32 -0.03 5.58 11.88
CA ILE A 32 -0.65 4.57 11.01
C ILE A 32 0.38 4.12 9.98
N ALA A 33 0.61 2.82 9.90
CA ALA A 33 1.41 2.23 8.83
C ALA A 33 0.51 1.91 7.64
N THR A 34 0.97 2.23 6.45
CA THR A 34 0.29 1.94 5.18
C THR A 34 1.14 0.99 4.36
N GLN A 35 0.50 0.24 3.46
CA GLN A 35 1.20 -0.60 2.48
C GLN A 35 1.77 0.26 1.35
N ASP A 36 1.01 1.28 0.94
CA ASP A 36 1.33 2.17 -0.17
C ASP A 36 1.28 3.64 0.23
N ALA A 37 1.70 4.51 -0.70
CA ALA A 37 1.65 5.95 -0.50
C ALA A 37 0.20 6.43 -0.37
N PRO A 38 -0.16 7.16 0.70
CA PRO A 38 -1.50 7.72 0.84
C PRO A 38 -1.77 8.81 -0.21
N GLU A 39 -2.94 8.77 -0.84
CA GLU A 39 -3.40 9.76 -1.82
C GLU A 39 -4.49 10.66 -1.22
N MET A 40 -4.41 11.97 -1.45
CA MET A 40 -5.43 12.90 -0.95
C MET A 40 -6.56 13.06 -1.96
N ASN A 41 -7.80 12.84 -1.52
CA ASN A 41 -8.98 13.07 -2.33
C ASN A 41 -9.47 14.54 -2.26
N ASP A 42 -10.43 14.89 -3.13
CA ASP A 42 -10.99 16.25 -3.20
C ASP A 42 -11.74 16.67 -1.90
N ASP A 43 -12.20 15.69 -1.13
CA ASP A 43 -12.87 15.89 0.16
C ASP A 43 -11.87 16.16 1.32
N GLY A 44 -10.57 16.08 1.06
CA GLY A 44 -9.51 16.32 2.04
C GLY A 44 -9.19 15.13 2.95
N PHE A 45 -9.52 13.91 2.52
CA PHE A 45 -9.14 12.67 3.18
C PHE A 45 -7.96 12.03 2.44
N TYR A 46 -7.02 11.47 3.20
CA TYR A 46 -5.98 10.60 2.67
C TYR A 46 -6.50 9.17 2.61
N GLU A 47 -6.53 8.60 1.42
CA GLU A 47 -6.85 7.20 1.14
C GLU A 47 -5.57 6.40 1.06
N TYR A 48 -5.55 5.23 1.70
CA TYR A 48 -4.38 4.37 1.76
C TYR A 48 -4.79 2.91 1.96
N GLU A 49 -3.94 2.00 1.49
CA GLU A 49 -4.11 0.59 1.76
C GLU A 49 -3.45 0.23 3.11
N THR A 50 -4.20 -0.46 3.96
CA THR A 50 -3.68 -0.99 5.22
C THR A 50 -2.72 -2.14 4.97
N PRO A 51 -1.84 -2.50 5.92
CA PRO A 51 -1.00 -3.70 5.82
C PRO A 51 -1.78 -5.02 5.69
N GLU A 52 -3.09 -5.00 5.96
CA GLU A 52 -4.00 -6.14 5.80
C GLU A 52 -4.57 -6.24 4.38
N GLY A 53 -4.29 -5.27 3.50
CA GLY A 53 -4.81 -5.21 2.13
C GLY A 53 -6.23 -4.67 2.03
N SER A 54 -6.67 -3.91 3.03
CA SER A 54 -7.98 -3.23 3.03
C SER A 54 -7.79 -1.73 2.82
N ASP A 55 -8.65 -1.13 1.99
CA ASP A 55 -8.72 0.32 1.79
C ASP A 55 -9.19 1.01 3.08
N ALA A 56 -8.46 2.04 3.49
CA ALA A 56 -8.81 2.90 4.60
C ALA A 56 -8.62 4.37 4.23
N SER A 57 -9.31 5.25 4.95
CA SER A 57 -9.14 6.69 4.78
C SER A 57 -9.01 7.39 6.12
N VAL A 58 -8.26 8.48 6.13
CA VAL A 58 -8.05 9.33 7.30
C VAL A 58 -8.20 10.80 6.95
N ASN A 59 -8.72 11.60 7.88
CA ASN A 59 -8.91 13.02 7.64
C ASN A 59 -7.56 13.74 7.54
N GLY A 60 -7.29 14.44 6.43
CA GLY A 60 -6.05 15.20 6.25
C GLY A 60 -5.86 16.33 7.26
N SER A 61 -6.95 16.79 7.89
CA SER A 61 -6.89 17.75 8.99
C SER A 61 -6.31 17.15 10.27
N GLU A 62 -6.32 15.82 10.43
CA GLU A 62 -5.73 15.11 11.58
C GLU A 62 -4.30 14.65 11.31
N VAL A 63 -3.85 14.67 10.06
CA VAL A 63 -2.50 14.31 9.68
C VAL A 63 -1.53 15.42 10.10
N LEU A 64 -0.44 15.01 10.75
CA LEU A 64 0.68 15.86 11.13
C LEU A 64 1.78 15.78 10.08
N GLU A 65 2.19 14.57 9.71
CA GLU A 65 3.27 14.32 8.75
C GLU A 65 3.14 12.92 8.15
N ILE A 66 3.63 12.74 6.92
CA ILE A 66 3.73 11.45 6.24
C ILE A 66 5.21 11.19 5.95
N ASN A 67 5.74 10.10 6.47
CA ASN A 67 7.13 9.68 6.23
C ASN A 67 7.15 8.34 5.49
N GLU A 68 8.11 8.16 4.58
CA GLU A 68 8.46 6.84 4.07
C GLU A 68 9.12 6.01 5.18
N LYS A 69 8.86 4.70 5.21
CA LYS A 69 9.39 3.79 6.22
C LYS A 69 10.75 3.19 5.83
#